data_AF-A0AAV8UJ95-F1
#
_entry.id   AF-A0AAV8UJ95-F1
#
_cell.length_a   1.000
_cell.length_b   1.000
_cell.length_c   1.000
_cell.angle_alpha   90.00
_cell.angle_beta   90.00
_cell.angle_gamma   90.00
#
_symmetry.space_group_name_H-M   'P 1'
#
loop_
_entity.id
_entity.type
_entity.pdbx_description
1 polymer ?
#
loop_
_entity_poly.entity_id
_entity_poly.type
_entity_poly.pdbx_seq_one_letter_code
_entity_poly.pdbx_strand_id
1 'polypeptide(L)'
;MFVKDKTGHGELVEASVTDLQERFETRVLTSVEAVEGYVKRIEDLDQSGPTLRSVIEVNPDAVEIARKLDEERAENGPRGPLHGIPVLLKQCIGTADKMSTNCGCLALEGYVAPKDAFIVQKLREAGAVILGKTNMSEWGSFAQRTDVQDGALWEGRRGAHTFLTELLLDPALGVGPLSPQAYAPWQLARKQTEASLDPLL
;
A
#
# COMPACT_ATOMS: atom_id res chain seq x y z
N MET A 1 -8.23 -27.30 -7.25
CA MET A 1 -9.38 -27.28 -6.34
C MET A 1 -9.08 -26.23 -5.28
N PHE A 2 -9.68 -25.04 -5.39
CA PHE A 2 -9.51 -23.93 -4.45
C PHE A 2 -9.94 -24.37 -3.06
N VAL A 3 -9.04 -24.30 -2.07
CA VAL A 3 -9.38 -24.66 -0.70
C VAL A 3 -9.55 -23.36 0.05
N LYS A 4 -10.78 -22.84 0.02
CA LYS A 4 -11.22 -21.76 0.91
C LYS A 4 -10.86 -22.17 2.35
N ASP A 5 -9.98 -21.44 3.01
CA ASP A 5 -9.95 -21.46 4.47
C ASP A 5 -11.32 -20.96 4.99
N LYS A 6 -11.69 -21.30 6.23
CA LYS A 6 -12.97 -20.94 6.86
C LYS A 6 -13.29 -19.43 6.85
N THR A 7 -12.31 -18.57 6.57
CA THR A 7 -12.44 -17.12 6.42
C THR A 7 -12.28 -16.62 4.97
N GLY A 8 -11.82 -17.46 4.04
CA GLY A 8 -11.59 -17.10 2.64
C GLY A 8 -10.37 -16.20 2.40
N HIS A 9 -9.46 -16.07 3.37
CA HIS A 9 -8.31 -15.16 3.30
C HIS A 9 -6.95 -15.85 3.17
N GLY A 10 -6.84 -17.12 3.57
CA GLY A 10 -5.56 -17.79 3.81
C GLY A 10 -4.70 -18.03 2.57
N GLU A 11 -5.26 -18.05 1.36
CA GLU A 11 -4.48 -18.30 0.14
C GLU A 11 -3.66 -17.07 -0.31
N LEU A 12 -4.03 -15.84 0.08
CA LEU A 12 -3.32 -14.60 -0.29
C LEU A 12 -2.37 -14.08 0.80
N VAL A 13 -2.43 -14.65 2.00
CA VAL A 13 -1.62 -14.27 3.15
C VAL A 13 -0.21 -14.86 2.99
N GLU A 14 0.83 -14.03 3.19
CA GLU A 14 2.26 -14.38 3.00
C GLU A 14 2.68 -14.79 1.57
N ALA A 15 1.82 -14.61 0.55
CA ALA A 15 2.22 -14.85 -0.84
C ALA A 15 3.26 -13.80 -1.29
N SER A 16 4.42 -14.24 -1.77
CA SER A 16 5.43 -13.36 -2.37
C SER A 16 4.99 -12.87 -3.76
N VAL A 17 5.67 -11.85 -4.34
CA VAL A 17 5.45 -11.47 -5.75
C VAL A 17 5.58 -12.71 -6.62
N THR A 18 6.63 -13.49 -6.39
CA THR A 18 6.93 -14.68 -7.20
C THR A 18 5.81 -15.69 -7.13
N ASP A 19 5.27 -15.96 -5.93
CA ASP A 19 4.13 -16.88 -5.77
C ASP A 19 2.88 -16.39 -6.50
N LEU A 20 2.59 -15.08 -6.43
CA LEU A 20 1.47 -14.50 -7.16
C LEU A 20 1.68 -14.58 -8.67
N GLN A 21 2.89 -14.27 -9.16
CA GLN A 21 3.23 -14.39 -10.58
C GLN A 21 3.10 -15.83 -11.09
N GLU A 22 3.62 -16.82 -10.36
CA GLU A 22 3.47 -18.23 -10.70
C GLU A 22 1.99 -18.66 -10.77
N ARG A 23 1.17 -18.16 -9.84
CA ARG A 23 -0.28 -18.43 -9.83
C ARG A 23 -1.00 -17.75 -11.00
N PHE A 24 -0.56 -16.55 -11.39
CA PHE A 24 -1.06 -15.87 -12.59
C PHE A 24 -0.67 -16.60 -13.87
N GLU A 25 0.56 -17.09 -13.97
CA GLU A 25 1.05 -17.86 -15.12
C GLU A 25 0.34 -19.21 -15.27
N THR A 26 0.12 -19.91 -14.16
CA THR A 26 -0.61 -21.19 -14.13
C THR A 26 -2.13 -21.03 -14.24
N ARG A 27 -2.64 -19.78 -14.30
CA ARG A 27 -4.07 -19.44 -14.31
C ARG A 27 -4.86 -20.01 -13.12
N VAL A 28 -4.16 -20.29 -12.03
CA VAL A 28 -4.75 -20.68 -10.75
C VAL A 28 -5.38 -19.46 -10.07
N LEU A 29 -4.86 -18.27 -10.37
CA LEU A 29 -5.35 -16.99 -9.87
C LEU A 29 -5.26 -15.96 -11.00
N THR A 30 -6.15 -14.98 -11.01
CA THR A 30 -6.09 -13.80 -11.87
C THR A 30 -5.72 -12.55 -11.07
N SER A 31 -5.22 -11.50 -11.73
CA SER A 31 -4.95 -10.21 -11.08
C SER A 31 -6.22 -9.62 -10.47
N VAL A 32 -7.36 -9.75 -11.16
CA VAL A 32 -8.68 -9.35 -10.65
C VAL A 32 -9.02 -10.06 -9.35
N GLU A 33 -8.91 -11.39 -9.30
CA GLU A 33 -9.21 -12.17 -8.08
C GLU A 33 -8.27 -11.81 -6.92
N ALA A 34 -6.99 -11.54 -7.21
CA ALA A 34 -6.04 -11.08 -6.21
C ALA A 34 -6.44 -9.71 -5.65
N VAL A 35 -6.76 -8.75 -6.52
CA VAL A 35 -7.17 -7.39 -6.14
C VAL A 35 -8.47 -7.43 -5.32
N GLU A 36 -9.50 -8.14 -5.80
CA GLU A 36 -10.77 -8.29 -5.07
C GLU A 36 -10.55 -8.96 -3.71
N GLY A 37 -9.69 -9.97 -3.64
CA GLY A 37 -9.32 -10.63 -2.39
C GLY A 37 -8.64 -9.69 -1.38
N TYR A 38 -7.74 -8.83 -1.84
CA TYR A 38 -7.10 -7.82 -0.97
C TYR A 38 -8.06 -6.69 -0.58
N VAL A 39 -8.94 -6.21 -1.49
CA VAL A 39 -9.98 -5.22 -1.15
C VAL A 39 -10.89 -5.76 -0.06
N LYS A 40 -11.40 -6.99 -0.24
CA LYS A 40 -12.26 -7.62 0.77
C LYS A 40 -11.55 -7.74 2.12
N ARG A 41 -10.26 -8.09 2.11
CA ARG A 41 -9.46 -8.17 3.35
C ARG A 41 -9.27 -6.82 4.02
N ILE A 42 -9.11 -5.74 3.26
CA ILE A 42 -9.08 -4.37 3.78
C ILE A 42 -10.44 -4.03 4.42
N GLU A 43 -11.55 -4.36 3.78
CA GLU A 43 -12.88 -4.17 4.36
C GLU A 43 -13.03 -4.93 5.68
N ASP A 44 -12.76 -6.23 5.66
CA ASP A 44 -12.96 -7.14 6.79
C ASP A 44 -12.07 -6.79 7.99
N LEU A 45 -10.79 -6.45 7.76
CA LEU A 45 -9.81 -6.23 8.84
C LEU A 45 -9.55 -4.76 9.18
N ASP A 46 -9.47 -3.90 8.17
CA ASP A 46 -9.10 -2.49 8.35
C ASP A 46 -10.29 -1.61 8.71
N GLN A 47 -11.46 -1.91 8.13
CA GLN A 47 -12.65 -1.05 8.22
C GLN A 47 -13.73 -1.59 9.18
N SER A 48 -14.00 -2.90 9.20
CA SER A 48 -15.07 -3.46 10.05
C SER A 48 -14.59 -4.28 11.25
N GLY A 49 -13.45 -4.98 11.16
CA GLY A 49 -12.99 -5.94 12.17
C GLY A 49 -12.18 -5.30 13.29
N PRO A 50 -10.88 -5.62 13.48
CA PRO A 50 -10.03 -4.97 14.48
C PRO A 50 -9.82 -3.47 14.22
N THR A 51 -10.32 -2.92 13.11
CA THR A 51 -10.27 -1.50 12.75
C THR A 51 -8.85 -0.94 12.77
N LEU A 52 -7.96 -1.57 11.99
CA LEU A 52 -6.54 -1.21 11.97
C LEU A 52 -6.26 0.20 11.41
N ARG A 53 -7.18 0.75 10.60
CA ARG A 53 -7.11 2.11 10.02
C ARG A 53 -5.81 2.39 9.28
N SER A 54 -5.25 1.37 8.65
CA SER A 54 -4.00 1.37 7.90
C SER A 54 -4.20 1.74 6.42
N VAL A 55 -5.41 1.60 5.86
CA VAL A 55 -5.74 2.00 4.48
C VAL A 55 -6.78 3.12 4.53
N ILE A 56 -6.42 4.30 4.01
CA ILE A 56 -7.32 5.46 4.03
C ILE A 56 -8.24 5.46 2.82
N GLU A 57 -7.72 5.10 1.65
CA GLU A 57 -8.48 5.09 0.40
C GLU A 57 -8.10 3.87 -0.43
N VAL A 58 -9.11 3.19 -0.97
CA VAL A 58 -8.93 2.16 -2.00
C VAL A 58 -9.17 2.81 -3.35
N ASN A 59 -8.35 2.48 -4.35
CA ASN A 59 -8.51 3.02 -5.68
C ASN A 59 -9.79 2.45 -6.32
N PRO A 60 -10.78 3.28 -6.66
CA PRO A 60 -12.05 2.80 -7.20
C PRO A 60 -11.89 2.11 -8.57
N ASP A 61 -10.81 2.42 -9.29
CA ASP A 61 -10.53 1.86 -10.61
C ASP A 61 -9.60 0.62 -10.53
N ALA A 62 -9.19 0.16 -9.34
CA ALA A 62 -8.21 -0.93 -9.17
C ALA A 62 -8.62 -2.24 -9.85
N VAL A 63 -9.88 -2.65 -9.70
CA VAL A 63 -10.41 -3.89 -10.30
C VAL A 63 -10.41 -3.80 -11.83
N GLU A 64 -10.77 -2.65 -12.38
CA GLU A 64 -10.79 -2.43 -13.82
C GLU A 64 -9.38 -2.37 -14.41
N ILE A 65 -8.42 -1.78 -13.69
CA ILE A 65 -7.01 -1.80 -14.06
C ILE A 65 -6.48 -3.24 -14.06
N ALA A 66 -6.82 -4.04 -13.05
CA ALA A 66 -6.42 -5.44 -12.95
C ALA A 66 -6.97 -6.27 -14.11
N ARG A 67 -8.24 -6.05 -14.49
CA ARG A 67 -8.88 -6.70 -15.64
C ARG A 67 -8.12 -6.46 -16.94
N LYS A 68 -7.75 -5.21 -17.21
CA LYS A 68 -6.97 -4.85 -18.41
C LYS A 68 -5.59 -5.49 -18.41
N LEU A 69 -4.96 -5.64 -17.25
CA LEU A 69 -3.66 -6.30 -17.13
C LEU A 69 -3.78 -7.82 -17.32
N ASP A 70 -4.87 -8.45 -16.88
CA ASP A 70 -5.14 -9.87 -17.17
C ASP A 70 -5.38 -10.10 -18.67
N GLU A 71 -6.14 -9.22 -19.33
CA GLU A 71 -6.34 -9.23 -20.80
C GLU A 71 -5.01 -9.07 -21.54
N GLU A 72 -4.21 -8.06 -21.16
CA GLU A 72 -2.90 -7.83 -21.74
C GLU A 72 -1.96 -9.02 -21.54
N ARG A 73 -1.98 -9.67 -20.36
CA ARG A 73 -1.19 -10.87 -20.10
C ARG A 73 -1.57 -12.00 -21.07
N ALA A 74 -2.85 -12.15 -21.39
CA ALA A 74 -3.33 -13.18 -22.30
C ALA A 74 -2.95 -12.89 -23.77
N GLU A 75 -2.94 -11.63 -24.17
CA GLU A 75 -2.66 -11.21 -25.55
C GLU A 75 -1.16 -11.06 -25.85
N ASN A 76 -0.44 -10.36 -24.99
CA ASN A 76 0.93 -9.89 -25.24
C ASN A 76 1.95 -10.47 -24.24
N GLY A 77 1.49 -11.14 -23.19
CA GLY A 77 2.31 -11.57 -22.07
C GLY A 77 2.49 -10.48 -21.00
N PRO A 78 3.13 -10.81 -19.86
CA PRO A 78 3.35 -9.86 -18.77
C PRO A 78 4.40 -8.80 -19.14
N ARG A 79 4.21 -7.55 -18.71
CA ARG A 79 5.19 -6.46 -18.84
C ARG A 79 6.46 -6.69 -18.02
N GLY A 80 6.39 -7.56 -17.01
CA GLY A 80 7.49 -7.88 -16.11
C GLY A 80 7.01 -8.46 -14.78
N PRO A 81 7.89 -8.54 -13.78
CA PRO A 81 7.60 -9.20 -12.49
C PRO A 81 6.48 -8.55 -11.67
N LEU A 82 6.11 -7.30 -11.95
CA LEU A 82 5.05 -6.59 -11.23
C LEU A 82 3.71 -6.60 -11.98
N HIS A 83 3.62 -7.26 -13.13
CA HIS A 83 2.42 -7.26 -13.95
C HIS A 83 1.23 -7.88 -13.22
N GLY A 84 0.19 -7.09 -12.98
CA GLY A 84 -1.01 -7.50 -12.24
C GLY A 84 -0.84 -7.57 -10.71
N ILE A 85 0.30 -7.13 -10.16
CA ILE A 85 0.54 -7.18 -8.71
C ILE A 85 -0.08 -5.96 -8.02
N PRO A 86 -0.95 -6.16 -7.01
CA PRO A 86 -1.49 -5.06 -6.21
C PRO A 86 -0.45 -4.45 -5.27
N VAL A 87 -0.34 -3.13 -5.28
CA VAL A 87 0.60 -2.35 -4.47
C VAL A 87 -0.13 -1.21 -3.76
N LEU A 88 0.20 -1.01 -2.48
CA LEU A 88 -0.27 0.11 -1.68
C LEU A 88 0.79 1.21 -1.64
N LEU A 89 0.34 2.47 -1.71
CA LEU A 89 1.20 3.64 -1.68
C LEU A 89 0.98 4.47 -0.42
N LYS A 90 2.05 4.97 0.20
CA LYS A 90 1.95 5.96 1.30
C LYS A 90 1.15 7.19 0.84
N GLN A 91 0.30 7.75 1.70
CA GLN A 91 -0.60 8.88 1.36
C GLN A 91 0.10 10.14 0.80
N CYS A 92 1.40 10.30 1.01
CA CYS A 92 2.17 11.42 0.48
C CYS A 92 2.67 11.22 -0.96
N ILE A 93 2.47 10.04 -1.56
CA ILE A 93 2.90 9.74 -2.92
C ILE A 93 1.80 10.15 -3.89
N GLY A 94 2.06 11.16 -4.73
CA GLY A 94 1.11 11.66 -5.71
C GLY A 94 0.73 10.64 -6.78
N THR A 95 -0.57 10.47 -7.00
CA THR A 95 -1.17 9.69 -8.10
C THR A 95 -2.21 10.54 -8.82
N ALA A 96 -2.28 10.44 -10.14
CA ALA A 96 -3.35 11.04 -10.96
C ALA A 96 -4.66 10.21 -10.95
N ASP A 97 -4.78 9.22 -10.05
CA ASP A 97 -6.01 8.46 -9.82
C ASP A 97 -7.07 9.31 -9.09
N LYS A 98 -8.27 8.75 -8.94
CA LYS A 98 -9.36 9.30 -8.14
C LYS A 98 -9.15 9.09 -6.63
N MET A 99 -7.96 9.39 -6.14
CA MET A 99 -7.57 9.28 -4.73
C MET A 99 -6.86 10.56 -4.29
N SER A 100 -7.02 10.93 -3.03
CA SER A 100 -6.37 12.09 -2.45
C SER A 100 -4.87 11.83 -2.19
N THR A 101 -4.09 12.90 -2.07
CA THR A 101 -2.68 12.87 -1.67
C THR A 101 -2.45 13.99 -0.65
N ASN A 102 -2.84 13.74 0.59
CA ASN A 102 -2.90 14.79 1.62
C ASN A 102 -1.77 14.69 2.67
N CYS A 103 -0.90 13.68 2.58
CA CYS A 103 0.16 13.42 3.57
C CYS A 103 -0.35 13.31 5.04
N GLY A 104 -1.61 12.94 5.23
CA GLY A 104 -2.26 12.92 6.54
C GLY A 104 -2.68 14.28 7.10
N CYS A 105 -2.50 15.36 6.33
CA CYS A 105 -2.81 16.72 6.74
C CYS A 105 -4.21 17.14 6.30
N LEU A 106 -5.02 17.63 7.25
CA LEU A 106 -6.36 18.16 6.97
C LEU A 106 -6.33 19.37 6.03
N ALA A 107 -5.26 20.16 6.01
CA ALA A 107 -5.13 21.30 5.11
C ALA A 107 -5.10 20.91 3.63
N LEU A 108 -4.74 19.65 3.32
CA LEU A 108 -4.70 19.10 1.97
C LEU A 108 -5.89 18.16 1.70
N GLU A 109 -6.95 18.27 2.49
CA GLU A 109 -8.15 17.47 2.30
C GLU A 109 -8.76 17.68 0.90
N GLY A 110 -9.05 16.57 0.20
CA GLY A 110 -9.58 16.60 -1.16
C GLY A 110 -8.55 16.95 -2.25
N TYR A 111 -7.28 17.17 -1.91
CA TYR A 111 -6.25 17.39 -2.91
C TYR A 111 -5.97 16.11 -3.69
N VAL A 112 -6.18 16.17 -5.01
CA VAL A 112 -5.81 15.13 -5.97
C VAL A 112 -4.60 15.61 -6.75
N ALA A 113 -3.56 14.77 -6.82
CA ALA A 113 -2.34 15.17 -7.53
C ALA A 113 -2.61 15.26 -9.04
N PRO A 114 -2.16 16.32 -9.73
CA PRO A 114 -2.43 16.50 -11.16
C PRO A 114 -1.65 15.53 -12.05
N LYS A 115 -0.63 14.86 -11.50
CA LYS A 115 0.20 13.88 -12.20
C LYS A 115 0.72 12.82 -11.24
N ASP A 116 1.00 11.64 -11.79
CA ASP A 116 1.72 10.59 -11.07
C ASP A 116 3.11 11.05 -10.67
N ALA A 117 3.52 10.71 -9.45
CA ALA A 117 4.91 10.77 -9.04
C ALA A 117 5.76 9.84 -9.91
N PHE A 118 7.05 10.17 -10.07
CA PHE A 118 7.95 9.39 -10.94
C PHE A 118 7.95 7.88 -10.63
N ILE A 119 7.94 7.51 -9.35
CA ILE A 119 7.90 6.11 -8.94
C ILE A 119 6.58 5.42 -9.31
N VAL A 120 5.45 6.14 -9.25
CA VAL A 120 4.14 5.62 -9.68
C VAL A 120 4.14 5.36 -11.18
N GLN A 121 4.72 6.26 -11.97
CA GLN A 121 4.88 6.06 -13.41
C GLN A 121 5.65 4.75 -13.69
N LYS A 122 6.77 4.53 -12.97
CA LYS A 122 7.56 3.28 -13.09
C LYS A 122 6.81 2.04 -12.65
N LEU A 123 6.01 2.11 -11.59
CA LEU A 123 5.16 1.00 -11.15
C LEU A 123 4.11 0.65 -12.22
N ARG A 124 3.47 1.64 -12.83
CA ARG A 124 2.49 1.41 -13.91
C ARG A 124 3.14 0.90 -15.19
N GLU A 125 4.31 1.42 -15.55
CA GLU A 125 5.11 0.90 -16.68
C GLU A 125 5.43 -0.59 -16.47
N ALA A 126 5.74 -1.00 -15.23
CA ALA A 126 5.98 -2.40 -14.87
C ALA A 126 4.69 -3.26 -14.74
N GLY A 127 3.51 -2.66 -14.90
CA GLY A 127 2.22 -3.34 -14.83
C GLY A 127 1.66 -3.55 -13.42
N ALA A 128 2.11 -2.79 -12.42
CA ALA A 128 1.55 -2.89 -11.07
C ALA A 128 0.15 -2.25 -10.99
N VAL A 129 -0.72 -2.83 -10.17
CA VAL A 129 -2.04 -2.28 -9.83
C VAL A 129 -1.89 -1.43 -8.57
N ILE A 130 -2.13 -0.13 -8.67
CA ILE A 130 -2.17 0.74 -7.48
C ILE A 130 -3.50 0.50 -6.76
N LEU A 131 -3.44 -0.29 -5.68
CA LEU A 131 -4.61 -0.74 -4.92
C LEU A 131 -5.24 0.39 -4.09
N GLY A 132 -4.42 1.28 -3.55
CA GLY A 132 -4.89 2.30 -2.63
C GLY A 132 -3.78 3.08 -1.94
N LYS A 133 -4.21 3.88 -0.96
CA LYS A 133 -3.37 4.74 -0.13
C LYS A 133 -3.36 4.29 1.33
N THR A 134 -2.17 4.20 1.91
CA THR A 134 -1.98 3.83 3.31
C THR A 134 -1.87 5.05 4.23
N ASN A 135 -2.36 4.86 5.45
CA ASN A 135 -2.24 5.83 6.52
C ASN A 135 -0.78 6.08 6.90
N MET A 136 -0.52 7.29 7.38
CA MET A 136 0.79 7.72 7.84
C MET A 136 0.63 8.79 8.91
N SER A 137 1.65 8.94 9.76
CA SER A 137 1.78 10.13 10.61
C SER A 137 1.71 11.39 9.77
N GLU A 138 0.96 12.37 10.28
CA GLU A 138 0.81 13.67 9.62
C GLU A 138 2.18 14.29 9.30
N TRP A 139 2.36 14.74 8.05
CA TRP A 139 3.63 15.29 7.52
C TRP A 139 4.85 14.37 7.62
N GLY A 140 4.66 13.06 7.76
CA GLY A 140 5.79 12.14 7.98
C GLY A 140 6.42 12.39 9.35
N SER A 141 5.58 12.59 10.36
CA SER A 141 5.97 12.85 11.75
C SER A 141 6.60 14.22 12.02
N PHE A 142 6.76 15.09 11.02
CA PHE A 142 7.36 16.42 11.20
C PHE A 142 6.48 17.41 11.99
N ALA A 143 5.17 17.15 12.06
CA ALA A 143 4.21 17.99 12.78
C ALA A 143 3.86 17.47 14.18
N GLN A 144 4.49 16.38 14.63
CA GLN A 144 4.20 15.83 15.96
C GLN A 144 4.84 16.68 17.05
N ARG A 145 4.05 17.02 18.08
CA ARG A 145 4.59 17.55 19.33
C ARG A 145 5.28 16.41 20.08
N THR A 146 6.34 16.73 20.83
CA THR A 146 7.17 15.78 21.59
C THR A 146 6.43 15.01 22.70
N ASP A 147 5.13 15.25 22.89
CA ASP A 147 4.26 14.59 23.87
C ASP A 147 3.35 13.50 23.25
N VAL A 148 3.36 13.31 21.93
CA VAL A 148 2.64 12.22 21.27
C VAL A 148 3.45 10.94 21.43
N GLN A 149 2.93 9.99 22.22
CA GLN A 149 3.60 8.72 22.52
C GLN A 149 4.03 7.97 21.24
N ASP A 150 5.31 7.53 21.23
CA ASP A 150 6.05 6.79 20.19
C ASP A 150 5.43 5.45 19.71
N GLY A 151 4.15 5.19 19.98
CA GLY A 151 3.44 3.98 19.55
C GLY A 151 2.07 4.22 18.91
N ALA A 152 1.56 5.45 18.91
CA ALA A 152 0.29 5.80 18.28
C ALA A 152 0.52 6.84 17.19
N LEU A 153 0.62 6.37 15.94
CA LEU A 153 0.73 7.28 14.81
C LEU A 153 -0.62 7.94 14.61
N TRP A 154 -0.65 9.27 14.69
CA TRP A 154 -1.86 10.05 14.61
C TRP A 154 -1.93 10.78 13.27
N GLU A 155 -3.07 10.63 12.60
CA GLU A 155 -3.46 11.43 11.44
C GLU A 155 -4.69 12.27 11.84
N GLY A 156 -4.72 13.55 11.45
CA GLY A 156 -5.86 14.43 11.75
C GLY A 156 -7.21 13.95 11.19
N ARG A 157 -7.21 13.10 10.15
CA ARG A 157 -8.44 12.62 9.48
C ARG A 157 -9.03 11.35 10.09
N ARG A 158 -8.22 10.28 10.29
CA ARG A 158 -8.70 8.99 10.83
C ARG A 158 -8.23 8.68 12.25
N GLY A 159 -7.40 9.53 12.85
CA GLY A 159 -6.89 9.38 14.20
C GLY A 159 -5.76 8.34 14.30
N ALA A 160 -5.65 7.71 15.47
CA ALA A 160 -4.60 6.74 15.75
C ALA A 160 -4.70 5.50 14.84
N HIS A 161 -3.57 5.05 14.31
CA HIS A 161 -3.45 3.80 13.55
C HIS A 161 -2.27 2.97 14.06
N THR A 162 -2.38 1.65 13.95
CA THR A 162 -1.50 0.69 14.64
C THR A 162 -0.26 0.28 13.83
N PHE A 163 0.10 1.00 12.75
CA PHE A 163 1.19 0.57 11.86
C PHE A 163 2.05 1.72 11.34
N LEU A 164 3.35 1.65 11.63
CA LEU A 164 4.38 2.45 10.96
C LEU A 164 4.45 2.03 9.49
N THR A 165 4.00 2.90 8.58
CA THR A 165 4.32 2.84 7.14
C THR A 165 5.77 3.29 6.86
N GLU A 166 6.65 3.19 7.85
CA GLU A 166 8.07 3.53 7.78
C GLU A 166 8.91 2.32 8.15
N LEU A 167 9.00 1.36 7.24
CA LEU A 167 10.13 0.44 7.25
C LEU A 167 10.41 -0.04 5.83
N LEU A 168 11.54 0.37 5.26
CA LEU A 168 12.37 -0.51 4.44
C LEU A 168 13.80 0.06 4.36
N LEU A 169 14.76 -0.85 4.62
CA LEU A 169 16.24 -0.74 4.62
C LEU A 169 16.89 -0.15 5.89
N ASP A 170 17.01 -0.99 6.93
CA ASP A 170 18.23 -1.12 7.74
C ASP A 170 18.31 -2.52 8.42
N PRO A 171 19.30 -3.38 8.10
CA PRO A 171 19.54 -4.63 8.80
C PRO A 171 20.14 -4.52 10.22
N ALA A 172 20.45 -3.32 10.72
CA ALA A 172 21.34 -3.19 11.89
C ALA A 172 20.67 -3.11 13.28
N LEU A 173 19.34 -3.02 13.42
CA LEU A 173 18.73 -2.84 14.75
C LEU A 173 17.55 -3.79 14.95
N GLY A 174 17.86 -4.99 15.43
CA GLY A 174 16.87 -6.00 15.79
C GLY A 174 15.99 -5.53 16.95
N VAL A 175 14.71 -5.27 16.67
CA VAL A 175 13.61 -5.30 17.65
C VAL A 175 12.30 -5.64 16.91
N GLY A 176 11.61 -6.70 17.33
CA GLY A 176 10.20 -6.94 17.00
C GLY A 176 9.28 -6.45 18.14
N PRO A 177 7.93 -6.59 18.07
CA PRO A 177 7.16 -7.47 17.18
C PRO A 177 5.97 -6.82 16.44
N LEU A 178 5.39 -7.64 15.55
CA LEU A 178 4.21 -7.50 14.67
C LEU A 178 4.53 -7.00 13.26
N SER A 179 4.57 -7.96 12.35
CA SER A 179 5.14 -7.85 11.03
C SER A 179 4.23 -7.10 10.04
N PRO A 180 4.81 -6.35 9.07
CA PRO A 180 4.08 -5.56 8.05
C PRO A 180 3.23 -6.35 7.04
N GLN A 181 3.07 -7.66 7.20
CA GLN A 181 2.59 -8.58 6.15
C GLN A 181 1.05 -8.64 5.99
N ALA A 182 0.29 -7.82 6.72
CA ALA A 182 -1.13 -8.07 6.89
C ALA A 182 -2.04 -7.70 5.70
N TYR A 183 -1.63 -6.86 4.74
CA TYR A 183 -2.56 -6.29 3.74
C TYR A 183 -2.09 -6.32 2.28
N ALA A 184 -0.81 -6.14 2.04
CA ALA A 184 -0.20 -6.27 0.72
C ALA A 184 1.29 -6.59 0.97
N PRO A 185 1.87 -7.59 0.30
CA PRO A 185 3.28 -7.95 0.53
C PRO A 185 4.27 -6.84 0.14
N TRP A 186 3.82 -5.80 -0.57
CA TRP A 186 4.66 -4.70 -1.08
C TRP A 186 4.05 -3.34 -0.76
N GLN A 187 4.58 -2.70 0.28
CA GLN A 187 4.28 -1.31 0.60
C GLN A 187 5.50 -0.45 0.27
N LEU A 188 5.28 0.68 -0.41
CA LEU A 188 6.35 1.61 -0.74
C LEU A 188 6.27 2.87 0.15
N ALA A 189 7.35 3.13 0.88
CA ALA A 189 7.51 4.27 1.78
C ALA A 189 8.65 5.19 1.31
N ARG A 190 8.52 6.49 1.60
CA ARG A 190 9.62 7.47 1.47
C ARG A 190 10.34 7.57 2.82
N LYS A 191 11.63 7.23 2.87
CA LYS A 191 12.54 7.56 4.00
C LYS A 191 13.09 8.96 3.77
N GLN A 192 12.89 9.88 4.70
CA GLN A 192 13.59 11.17 4.70
C GLN A 192 14.91 11.00 5.45
N THR A 193 16.03 11.35 4.80
CA THR A 193 17.31 11.54 5.49
C THR A 193 17.28 12.92 6.15
N GLU A 194 17.38 12.96 7.48
CA GLU A 194 17.68 14.19 8.20
C GLU A 194 19.06 14.69 7.74
N ALA A 195 19.09 15.79 7.00
CA ALA A 195 20.31 16.56 6.87
C ALA A 195 20.49 17.31 8.20
N SER A 196 21.42 16.87 9.03
CA SER A 196 21.87 17.63 10.19
C SER A 196 22.32 19.01 9.70
N LEU A 197 21.53 20.04 9.99
CA LEU A 197 22.02 21.41 9.92
C LEU A 197 22.99 21.57 11.09
N ASP A 198 24.28 21.55 10.76
CA ASP A 198 25.35 21.87 11.69
C ASP A 198 25.14 23.32 12.17
N PRO A 199 24.97 23.57 13.48
CA PRO A 199 24.79 24.92 13.99
C PRO A 199 26.16 25.59 14.10
N LEU A 200 26.62 26.20 13.00
CA LEU A 200 27.62 27.25 13.05
C LEU A 200 26.94 28.61 13.08
N LEU A 201 26.53 29.02 14.29
CA LEU A 201 26.53 30.39 14.82
C LEU A 201 26.30 30.36 16.35
#